data_AF-A0A1R1B340-F1
#
_entry.id   AF-A0A1R1B340-F1
#
_cell.length_a   1.000
_cell.length_b   1.000
_cell.length_c   1.000
_cell.angle_alpha   90.00
_cell.angle_beta   90.00
_cell.angle_gamma   90.00
#
_symmetry.space_group_name_H-M   'P 1'
#
loop_
_entity.id
_entity.type
_entity.pdbx_description
1 polymer ?
#
loop_
_entity_poly.entity_id
_entity_poly.type
_entity_poly.pdbx_seq_one_letter_code
_entity_poly.pdbx_strand_id
1 'polypeptide(L)'
;MPRILLITVVAGILAFMLIACSMEKSNSSSSPLTEITLPEASLPETTLKETIESNNVVSRTIQEETDREVDNLVASLKLTLNDDMWYKGENSLFKALEGQSVPVELYKNPKNNHSLHILFATNIGRQPSETSFISLDVLPSVKGYSNEISNYILESDADKLKDTLHKKGYSYYKKTLLKIEPVSKPIYPSLTASQNKQLNSIEKIVFESLDDEQLFHAGVYKLFIRNFRGNDYKTKVVIEDQEGKQWVHEISLSDDGKVGSGKIFSSEESKGLSYQANQFKQNMAAEKTVTIKHAAKPESIQQPSTPSKIDVNFGNKPIVYRNEQLGFEITFPESWKNKYEIVESSNGETGMTVFYQPTDSGLKKAELFQIYNGGTEVEWNNWWNHGGKDKGVPFEKLGVSKGQVVVIRTPTEMIYKGTEEEKEAKAYVQLLHQIDGITGTFSIIKN
;
A
#
# COMPACT_ATOMS: atom_id res chain seq x y z
N MET A 1 -48.87 -36.83 31.05
CA MET A 1 -48.17 -36.80 32.35
C MET A 1 -46.78 -37.41 32.17
N PRO A 2 -45.71 -36.90 32.80
CA PRO A 2 -45.61 -35.68 33.59
C PRO A 2 -44.69 -34.61 32.95
N ARG A 3 -45.08 -33.34 33.18
CA ARG A 3 -44.18 -32.19 33.36
C ARG A 3 -43.43 -32.40 34.68
N ILE A 4 -42.19 -31.90 34.83
CA ILE A 4 -41.70 -31.23 36.05
C ILE A 4 -40.19 -30.89 35.93
N LEU A 5 -39.88 -29.66 36.39
CA LEU A 5 -38.59 -29.11 36.86
C LEU A 5 -37.47 -28.79 35.83
N LEU A 6 -37.28 -27.50 35.54
CA LEU A 6 -36.04 -26.83 35.94
C LEU A 6 -36.27 -25.30 36.11
N ILE A 7 -36.91 -24.96 37.23
CA ILE A 7 -36.81 -23.65 37.87
C ILE A 7 -35.58 -23.75 38.78
N THR A 8 -34.37 -23.40 38.33
CA THR A 8 -33.21 -23.08 39.22
C THR A 8 -31.96 -22.56 38.49
N VAL A 9 -32.00 -21.43 37.76
CA VAL A 9 -30.78 -20.56 37.59
C VAL A 9 -31.19 -19.09 37.36
N VAL A 10 -32.02 -18.53 38.24
CA VAL A 10 -32.29 -17.07 38.31
C VAL A 10 -31.73 -16.47 39.62
N ALA A 11 -30.97 -17.24 40.40
CA ALA A 11 -30.43 -16.79 41.70
C ALA A 11 -28.91 -16.50 41.70
N GLY A 12 -28.29 -16.26 40.54
CA GLY A 12 -26.83 -16.09 40.43
C GLY A 12 -26.31 -14.80 39.79
N ILE A 13 -27.18 -13.92 39.28
CA ILE A 13 -26.77 -12.73 38.50
C ILE A 13 -27.10 -11.40 39.21
N LEU A 14 -27.68 -11.45 40.41
CA LEU A 14 -28.10 -10.26 41.18
C LEU A 14 -27.19 -9.90 42.37
N ALA A 15 -25.94 -10.40 42.40
CA ALA A 15 -24.99 -10.20 43.51
C ALA A 15 -23.66 -9.51 43.13
N PHE A 16 -23.57 -8.86 41.97
CA PHE A 16 -22.34 -8.15 41.54
C PHE A 16 -22.54 -6.66 41.17
N MET A 17 -23.64 -6.03 41.60
CA MET A 17 -23.97 -4.62 41.32
C MET A 17 -23.95 -3.71 42.56
N LEU A 18 -23.27 -4.10 43.64
CA LEU A 18 -23.08 -3.25 44.82
C LEU A 18 -21.70 -3.53 45.43
N ILE A 19 -20.65 -2.85 44.94
CA ILE A 19 -19.42 -2.42 45.65
C ILE A 19 -18.68 -1.52 44.64
N ALA A 20 -18.99 -0.23 44.62
CA ALA A 20 -18.15 0.85 44.07
C ALA A 20 -18.78 2.23 44.39
N CYS A 21 -19.02 2.50 45.67
CA CYS A 21 -19.23 3.86 46.18
C CYS A 21 -18.71 3.89 47.61
N SER A 22 -17.42 4.12 47.76
CA SER A 22 -16.78 4.58 49.01
C SER A 22 -15.29 4.76 48.75
N MET A 23 -14.89 5.92 48.24
CA MET A 23 -13.59 6.45 48.60
C MET A 23 -13.69 7.92 48.94
N GLU A 24 -13.09 8.21 50.08
CA GLU A 24 -13.32 9.32 50.98
C GLU A 24 -12.77 10.65 50.47
N LYS A 25 -13.47 11.71 50.89
CA LYS A 25 -12.92 13.06 51.03
C LYS A 25 -11.66 13.00 51.87
N SER A 26 -10.54 13.49 51.34
CA SER A 26 -9.39 13.88 52.14
C SER A 26 -9.15 15.38 52.02
N ASN A 27 -8.70 15.91 53.15
CA ASN A 27 -8.80 17.30 53.56
C ASN A 27 -7.83 18.22 52.83
N SER A 28 -8.29 19.46 52.69
CA SER A 28 -7.49 20.66 52.48
C SER A 28 -6.36 20.78 53.50
N SER A 29 -5.10 20.81 53.04
CA SER A 29 -4.02 21.48 53.75
C SER A 29 -3.63 22.74 52.97
N SER A 30 -4.05 23.89 53.48
CA SER A 30 -3.55 25.19 53.08
C SER A 30 -2.14 25.39 53.65
N SER A 31 -1.16 25.62 52.77
CA SER A 31 0.08 26.29 53.14
C SER A 31 -0.07 27.80 52.95
N PRO A 32 0.56 28.63 53.78
CA PRO A 32 0.40 30.08 53.72
C PRO A 32 1.13 30.63 52.49
N LEU A 33 0.38 31.20 51.56
CA LEU A 33 0.92 32.00 50.47
C LEU A 33 1.25 33.38 51.02
N THR A 34 2.52 33.74 50.88
CA THR A 34 3.07 35.05 51.15
C THR A 34 2.28 36.12 50.39
N GLU A 35 1.77 37.09 51.13
CA GLU A 35 1.03 38.24 50.66
C GLU A 35 1.95 39.12 49.79
N ILE A 36 1.86 38.98 48.47
CA ILE A 36 2.39 39.96 47.52
C ILE A 36 1.24 40.93 47.25
N THR A 37 1.30 42.10 47.87
CA THR A 37 0.42 43.23 47.59
C THR A 37 0.70 43.72 46.17
N LEU A 38 -0.11 43.29 45.21
CA LEU A 38 -0.16 43.89 43.87
C LEU A 38 -1.02 45.17 43.94
N PRO A 39 -0.62 46.25 43.26
CA PRO A 39 -1.39 47.49 43.24
C PRO A 39 -2.73 47.25 42.54
N GLU A 40 -3.79 47.64 43.23
CA GLU A 40 -5.18 47.62 42.77
C GLU A 40 -5.36 48.64 41.64
N ALA A 41 -4.97 48.25 40.43
CA ALA A 41 -5.36 48.94 39.21
C ALA A 41 -6.72 48.41 38.78
N SER A 42 -7.76 49.20 39.05
CA SER A 42 -9.12 48.97 38.58
C SER A 42 -9.16 48.99 37.05
N LEU A 43 -9.05 47.81 36.44
CA LEU A 43 -9.37 47.63 35.02
C LEU A 43 -10.88 47.86 34.86
N PRO A 44 -11.31 48.73 33.91
CA PRO A 44 -12.73 49.04 33.74
C PRO A 44 -13.52 47.78 33.37
N GLU A 45 -14.62 47.53 34.08
CA GLU A 45 -15.50 46.34 33.92
C GLU A 45 -15.99 46.13 32.47
N THR A 46 -15.98 47.17 31.65
CA THR A 46 -16.31 47.11 30.21
C THR A 46 -15.29 46.30 29.39
N THR A 47 -13.99 46.36 29.71
CA THR A 47 -12.95 45.63 28.97
C THR A 47 -12.95 44.13 29.28
N LEU A 48 -13.41 43.73 30.47
CA LEU A 48 -13.52 42.32 30.86
C LEU A 48 -14.67 41.61 30.13
N LYS A 49 -15.81 42.29 29.94
CA LYS A 49 -16.98 41.73 29.23
C LYS A 49 -16.72 41.55 27.74
N GLU A 50 -16.06 42.50 27.08
CA GLU A 50 -15.68 42.40 25.67
C GLU A 50 -14.65 41.27 25.42
N THR A 51 -13.74 41.04 26.37
CA THR A 51 -12.77 39.93 26.30
C THR A 51 -13.44 38.56 26.47
N ILE A 52 -14.46 38.45 27.34
CA ILE A 52 -15.21 37.21 27.53
C ILE A 52 -16.13 36.91 26.34
N GLU A 53 -16.80 37.93 25.78
CA GLU A 53 -17.64 37.76 24.58
C GLU A 53 -16.82 37.39 23.35
N SER A 54 -15.67 38.03 23.11
CA SER A 54 -14.78 37.70 22.00
C SER A 54 -14.21 36.27 22.12
N ASN A 55 -13.79 35.83 23.31
CA ASN A 55 -13.34 34.45 23.54
C ASN A 55 -14.45 33.42 23.34
N ASN A 56 -15.69 33.75 23.69
CA ASN A 56 -16.85 32.88 23.45
C ASN A 56 -17.21 32.77 21.96
N VAL A 57 -17.09 33.86 21.20
CA VAL A 57 -17.30 33.84 19.74
C VAL A 57 -16.24 33.00 19.05
N VAL A 58 -14.95 33.20 19.37
CA VAL A 58 -13.84 32.41 18.80
C VAL A 58 -14.00 30.92 19.12
N SER A 59 -14.34 30.58 20.36
CA SER A 59 -14.55 29.17 20.77
C SER A 59 -15.72 28.51 20.04
N ARG A 60 -16.81 29.25 19.77
CA ARG A 60 -17.94 28.75 18.97
C ARG A 60 -17.55 28.52 17.51
N THR A 61 -16.84 29.46 16.89
CA THR A 61 -16.39 29.32 15.50
C THR A 61 -15.46 28.11 15.32
N ILE A 62 -14.52 27.89 16.25
CA ILE A 62 -13.61 26.73 16.21
C ILE A 62 -14.39 25.41 16.36
N GLN A 63 -15.39 25.38 17.23
CA GLN A 63 -16.24 24.20 17.42
C GLN A 63 -17.07 23.89 16.17
N GLU A 64 -17.68 24.91 15.54
CA GLU A 64 -18.46 24.76 14.32
C GLU A 64 -17.61 24.27 13.13
N GLU A 65 -16.39 24.78 12.97
CA GLU A 65 -15.45 24.30 11.96
C GLU A 65 -15.04 22.84 12.19
N THR A 66 -14.79 22.49 13.44
CA THR A 66 -14.44 21.13 13.87
C THR A 66 -15.58 20.14 13.60
N ASP A 67 -16.82 20.52 13.90
CA ASP A 67 -17.98 19.68 13.67
C ASP A 67 -18.23 19.48 12.17
N ARG A 68 -18.06 20.53 11.36
CA ARG A 68 -18.16 20.45 9.89
C ARG A 68 -17.10 19.55 9.27
N GLU A 69 -15.86 19.58 9.76
CA GLU A 69 -14.79 18.68 9.31
C GLU A 69 -15.15 17.21 9.57
N VAL A 70 -15.67 16.92 10.76
CA VAL A 70 -16.10 15.58 11.16
C VAL A 70 -17.27 15.09 10.32
N ASP A 71 -18.24 15.95 10.02
CA ASP A 71 -19.37 15.59 9.17
C ASP A 71 -18.93 15.26 7.74
N ASN A 72 -18.01 16.06 7.17
CA ASN A 72 -17.43 15.79 5.84
C ASN A 72 -16.69 14.44 5.82
N LEU A 73 -15.89 14.17 6.85
CA LEU A 73 -15.19 12.89 7.00
C LEU A 73 -16.18 11.73 7.05
N VAL A 74 -17.20 11.84 7.90
CA VAL A 74 -18.22 10.79 8.07
C VAL A 74 -18.93 10.52 6.76
N ALA A 75 -19.26 11.56 5.98
CA ALA A 75 -19.84 11.41 4.66
C ALA A 75 -18.92 10.64 3.69
N SER A 76 -17.63 11.01 3.60
CA SER A 76 -16.66 10.32 2.76
C SER A 76 -16.41 8.87 3.22
N LEU A 77 -16.39 8.62 4.52
CA LEU A 77 -16.20 7.28 5.07
C LEU A 77 -17.38 6.37 4.73
N LYS A 78 -18.62 6.85 4.86
CA LYS A 78 -19.81 6.08 4.46
C LYS A 78 -19.74 5.65 3.00
N LEU A 79 -19.33 6.56 2.11
CA LEU A 79 -19.16 6.28 0.70
C LEU A 79 -18.05 5.25 0.46
N THR A 80 -16.90 5.43 1.12
CA THR A 80 -15.74 4.53 1.03
C THR A 80 -16.10 3.10 1.45
N LEU A 81 -16.80 2.96 2.59
CA LEU A 81 -17.22 1.65 3.09
C LEU A 81 -18.28 1.00 2.21
N ASN A 82 -19.25 1.78 1.69
CA ASN A 82 -20.22 1.29 0.73
C ASN A 82 -19.53 0.73 -0.52
N ASP A 83 -18.58 1.48 -1.08
CA ASP A 83 -17.87 1.08 -2.28
C ASP A 83 -17.01 -0.17 -2.03
N ASP A 84 -16.29 -0.24 -0.90
CA ASP A 84 -15.52 -1.44 -0.53
C ASP A 84 -16.41 -2.68 -0.42
N MET A 85 -17.52 -2.58 0.33
CA MET A 85 -18.50 -3.66 0.49
C MET A 85 -19.16 -4.04 -0.83
N TRP A 86 -19.49 -3.08 -1.69
CA TRP A 86 -20.12 -3.36 -2.98
C TRP A 86 -19.16 -4.03 -3.95
N TYR A 87 -17.94 -3.51 -4.09
CA TYR A 87 -16.96 -4.06 -5.02
C TYR A 87 -16.42 -5.42 -4.56
N LYS A 88 -16.29 -5.67 -3.26
CA LYS A 88 -15.75 -6.93 -2.72
C LYS A 88 -16.81 -7.94 -2.27
N GLY A 89 -18.05 -7.51 -2.06
CA GLY A 89 -19.15 -8.35 -1.59
C GLY A 89 -18.83 -8.97 -0.24
N GLU A 90 -19.09 -10.28 -0.10
CA GLU A 90 -18.76 -11.09 1.08
C GLU A 90 -17.25 -11.12 1.40
N ASN A 91 -16.39 -10.71 0.46
CA ASN A 91 -14.95 -10.66 0.69
C ASN A 91 -14.51 -9.36 1.38
N SER A 92 -15.38 -8.36 1.51
CA SER A 92 -15.06 -7.13 2.26
C SER A 92 -14.85 -7.45 3.75
N LEU A 93 -13.89 -6.77 4.38
CA LEU A 93 -13.71 -6.82 5.84
C LEU A 93 -14.82 -6.08 6.58
N PHE A 94 -15.52 -5.16 5.91
CA PHE A 94 -16.56 -4.33 6.51
C PHE A 94 -17.96 -4.88 6.32
N LYS A 95 -18.12 -5.98 5.56
CA LYS A 95 -19.43 -6.58 5.28
C LYS A 95 -20.21 -6.90 6.56
N ALA A 96 -19.53 -7.34 7.61
CA ALA A 96 -20.12 -7.63 8.90
C ALA A 96 -20.72 -6.40 9.60
N LEU A 97 -20.40 -5.18 9.17
CA LEU A 97 -20.91 -3.92 9.73
C LEU A 97 -22.11 -3.35 8.95
N GLU A 98 -22.52 -3.97 7.86
CA GLU A 98 -23.63 -3.51 7.02
C GLU A 98 -24.92 -3.35 7.84
N GLY A 99 -25.60 -2.21 7.68
CA GLY A 99 -26.87 -1.91 8.36
C GLY A 99 -26.72 -1.57 9.85
N GLN A 100 -25.50 -1.44 10.38
CA GLN A 100 -25.25 -1.18 11.80
C GLN A 100 -24.86 0.27 12.08
N SER A 101 -25.06 0.68 13.33
CA SER A 101 -24.49 1.93 13.86
C SER A 101 -23.28 1.58 14.73
N VAL A 102 -22.09 1.99 14.28
CA VAL A 102 -20.81 1.56 14.85
C VAL A 102 -20.12 2.75 15.53
N PRO A 103 -19.71 2.64 16.81
CA PRO A 103 -18.87 3.66 17.43
C PRO A 103 -17.50 3.68 16.77
N VAL A 104 -17.05 4.87 16.37
CA VAL A 104 -15.72 5.09 15.81
C VAL A 104 -14.98 6.16 16.59
N GLU A 105 -13.67 5.95 16.76
CA GLU A 105 -12.75 6.89 17.37
C GLU A 105 -11.80 7.43 16.29
N LEU A 106 -11.65 8.75 16.24
CA LEU A 106 -10.82 9.48 15.29
C LEU A 106 -9.48 9.81 15.95
N TYR A 107 -8.39 9.61 15.22
CA TYR A 107 -7.02 9.82 15.67
C TYR A 107 -6.27 10.68 14.64
N LYS A 108 -5.67 11.79 15.10
CA LYS A 108 -4.89 12.74 14.28
C LYS A 108 -3.43 12.73 14.69
N ASN A 109 -2.51 12.85 13.74
CA ASN A 109 -1.10 13.07 14.05
C ASN A 109 -0.80 14.58 13.96
N PRO A 110 -0.48 15.27 15.07
CA PRO A 110 -0.26 16.71 15.06
C PRO A 110 1.00 17.12 14.27
N LYS A 111 1.91 16.18 14.01
CA LYS A 111 3.10 16.39 13.18
C LYS A 111 2.85 16.10 11.70
N ASN A 112 1.76 15.41 11.38
CA ASN A 112 1.42 14.99 10.02
C ASN A 112 -0.09 15.11 9.79
N ASN A 113 -0.52 16.27 9.30
CA ASN A 113 -1.92 16.53 8.97
C ASN A 113 -2.40 15.77 7.72
N HIS A 114 -1.54 14.96 7.06
CA HIS A 114 -1.87 14.28 5.81
C HIS A 114 -2.55 12.91 6.01
N SER A 115 -2.85 12.48 7.23
CA SER A 115 -3.54 11.21 7.46
C SER A 115 -4.40 11.26 8.72
N LEU A 116 -5.62 10.71 8.62
CA LEU A 116 -6.50 10.50 9.74
C LEU A 116 -6.73 9.01 9.93
N HIS A 117 -6.57 8.53 11.16
CA HIS A 117 -6.91 7.16 11.52
C HIS A 117 -8.30 7.07 12.14
N ILE A 118 -9.10 6.11 11.68
CA ILE A 118 -10.46 5.85 12.15
C ILE A 118 -10.51 4.45 12.73
N LEU A 119 -10.55 4.35 14.06
CA LEU A 119 -10.65 3.10 14.79
C LEU A 119 -12.13 2.72 14.95
N PHE A 120 -12.49 1.52 14.51
CA PHE A 120 -13.81 0.94 14.73
C PHE A 120 -13.78 0.24 16.08
N ALA A 121 -14.52 0.78 17.05
CA ALA A 121 -14.55 0.26 18.42
C ALA A 121 -15.49 -0.96 18.57
N THR A 122 -15.75 -1.65 17.46
CA THR A 122 -16.58 -2.85 17.37
C THR A 122 -15.75 -3.98 16.78
N ASN A 123 -15.90 -5.18 17.34
CA ASN A 123 -15.28 -6.38 16.78
C ASN A 123 -15.85 -6.66 15.38
N ILE A 124 -14.96 -6.73 14.37
CA ILE A 124 -15.29 -7.04 12.97
C ILE A 124 -14.96 -8.50 12.59
N GLY A 125 -14.55 -9.33 13.56
CA GLY A 125 -14.28 -10.75 13.34
C GLY A 125 -15.46 -11.46 12.68
N ARG A 126 -15.16 -12.32 11.70
CA ARG A 126 -16.21 -13.02 10.93
C ARG A 126 -16.80 -14.18 11.72
N GLN A 127 -16.07 -14.68 12.70
CA GLN A 127 -16.54 -15.72 13.62
C GLN A 127 -16.61 -15.21 15.05
N PRO A 128 -17.49 -15.77 15.91
CA PRO A 128 -17.57 -15.38 17.33
C PRO A 128 -16.25 -15.54 18.10
N SER A 129 -15.37 -16.45 17.66
CA SER A 129 -14.04 -16.68 18.23
C SER A 129 -12.97 -15.73 17.70
N GLU A 130 -13.24 -15.02 16.61
CA GLU A 130 -12.33 -14.03 16.05
C GLU A 130 -12.62 -12.68 16.71
N THR A 131 -11.69 -12.17 17.51
CA THR A 131 -11.66 -10.76 17.87
C THR A 131 -10.72 -10.04 16.91
N SER A 132 -11.24 -9.06 16.20
CA SER A 132 -10.48 -8.22 15.28
C SER A 132 -11.06 -6.82 15.31
N PHE A 133 -10.20 -5.86 15.63
CA PHE A 133 -10.46 -4.44 15.57
C PHE A 133 -9.69 -3.87 14.40
N ILE A 134 -10.27 -2.86 13.76
CA ILE A 134 -9.69 -2.24 12.57
C ILE A 134 -9.51 -0.74 12.78
N SER A 135 -8.36 -0.24 12.35
CA SER A 135 -8.12 1.18 12.15
C SER A 135 -7.90 1.43 10.67
N LEU A 136 -8.71 2.31 10.08
CA LEU A 136 -8.55 2.75 8.69
C LEU A 136 -7.72 4.01 8.63
N ASP A 137 -6.78 4.05 7.69
CA ASP A 137 -6.14 5.28 7.27
C ASP A 137 -6.98 5.92 6.15
N VAL A 138 -7.26 7.21 6.29
CA VAL A 138 -7.98 8.02 5.32
C VAL A 138 -7.14 9.23 4.97
N LEU A 139 -6.84 9.37 3.67
CA LEU A 139 -6.04 10.44 3.14
C LEU A 139 -6.91 11.67 2.83
N PRO A 140 -6.49 12.88 3.22
CA PRO A 140 -7.03 14.11 2.67
C PRO A 140 -6.78 14.19 1.16
N SER A 141 -7.65 14.91 0.47
CA SER A 141 -7.57 15.28 -0.94
C SER A 141 -7.92 16.75 -1.08
N VAL A 142 -7.63 17.36 -2.24
CA VAL A 142 -8.01 18.76 -2.51
C VAL A 142 -9.52 19.00 -2.37
N LYS A 143 -10.35 17.95 -2.46
CA LYS A 143 -11.83 18.02 -2.36
C LYS A 143 -12.39 17.40 -1.07
N GLY A 144 -11.59 17.27 -0.02
CA GLY A 144 -12.01 16.72 1.28
C GLY A 144 -11.22 15.48 1.63
N TYR A 145 -11.87 14.34 1.84
CA TYR A 145 -11.20 13.07 2.10
C TYR A 145 -11.32 12.13 0.90
N SER A 146 -10.36 11.25 0.70
CA SER A 146 -10.43 10.26 -0.37
C SER A 146 -11.59 9.28 -0.15
N ASN A 147 -12.22 8.81 -1.23
CA ASN A 147 -13.23 7.76 -1.15
C ASN A 147 -12.64 6.34 -1.15
N GLU A 148 -11.34 6.21 -0.93
CA GLU A 148 -10.65 4.92 -1.00
C GLU A 148 -9.80 4.69 0.23
N ILE A 149 -9.83 3.45 0.70
CA ILE A 149 -9.00 2.99 1.81
C ILE A 149 -7.55 2.94 1.33
N SER A 150 -6.69 3.79 1.92
CA SER A 150 -5.25 3.82 1.65
C SER A 150 -4.55 2.65 2.34
N ASN A 151 -4.87 2.46 3.60
CA ASN A 151 -4.29 1.42 4.45
C ASN A 151 -5.23 1.08 5.60
N TYR A 152 -4.96 -0.02 6.28
CA TYR A 152 -5.62 -0.36 7.53
C TYR A 152 -4.69 -1.18 8.44
N ILE A 153 -5.00 -1.17 9.73
CA ILE A 153 -4.34 -1.98 10.75
C ILE A 153 -5.41 -2.88 11.36
N LEU A 154 -5.13 -4.19 11.39
CA LEU A 154 -5.95 -5.18 12.09
C LEU A 154 -5.22 -5.60 13.36
N GLU A 155 -5.96 -5.66 14.47
CA GLU A 155 -5.45 -6.17 15.74
C GLU A 155 -6.51 -6.96 16.48
N SER A 156 -6.10 -7.94 17.27
CA SER A 156 -7.05 -8.77 18.03
C SER A 156 -7.60 -8.07 19.28
N ASP A 157 -7.02 -6.94 19.64
CA ASP A 157 -7.23 -6.20 20.88
C ASP A 157 -7.26 -4.69 20.57
N ALA A 158 -8.34 -4.03 21.01
CA ALA A 158 -8.56 -2.61 20.74
C ALA A 158 -7.52 -1.72 21.42
N ASP A 159 -7.06 -2.07 22.63
CA ASP A 159 -6.10 -1.26 23.38
C ASP A 159 -4.71 -1.38 22.76
N LYS A 160 -4.32 -2.57 22.26
CA LYS A 160 -3.09 -2.72 21.46
C LYS A 160 -3.11 -1.90 20.18
N LEU A 161 -4.27 -1.80 19.53
CA LEU A 161 -4.44 -0.97 18.35
C LEU A 161 -4.27 0.52 18.70
N LYS A 162 -4.85 0.98 19.81
CA LYS A 162 -4.68 2.35 20.32
C LYS A 162 -3.22 2.65 20.67
N ASP A 163 -2.53 1.74 21.34
CA ASP A 163 -1.11 1.85 21.65
C ASP A 163 -0.25 1.95 20.37
N THR A 164 -0.61 1.19 19.34
CA THR A 164 0.07 1.24 18.04
C THR A 164 -0.10 2.60 17.36
N LEU A 165 -1.32 3.17 17.39
CA LEU A 165 -1.58 4.51 16.88
C LEU A 165 -0.79 5.57 17.68
N HIS A 166 -0.78 5.47 19.01
CA HIS A 166 -0.02 6.38 19.86
C HIS A 166 1.50 6.31 19.59
N LYS A 167 2.08 5.11 19.46
CA LYS A 167 3.50 4.91 19.11
C LYS A 167 3.86 5.50 17.74
N LYS A 168 2.89 5.55 16.81
CA LYS A 168 3.04 6.21 15.50
C LYS A 168 2.82 7.73 15.55
N GLY A 169 2.59 8.29 16.74
CA GLY A 169 2.42 9.73 16.97
C GLY A 169 1.00 10.23 16.73
N TYR A 170 0.00 9.35 16.65
CA TYR A 170 -1.39 9.75 16.57
C TYR A 170 -1.99 9.94 17.96
N SER A 171 -2.76 11.01 18.12
CA SER A 171 -3.48 11.34 19.34
C SER A 171 -4.98 11.20 19.11
N TYR A 172 -5.70 10.74 20.13
CA TYR A 172 -7.16 10.72 20.12
C TYR A 172 -7.70 12.13 19.86
N TYR A 173 -8.65 12.22 18.94
CA TYR A 173 -9.26 13.48 18.54
C TYR A 173 -10.72 13.56 18.97
N LYS A 174 -11.55 12.60 18.54
CA LYS A 174 -13.00 12.62 18.78
C LYS A 174 -13.60 11.23 18.67
N LYS A 175 -14.73 11.00 19.34
CA LYS A 175 -15.56 9.81 19.17
C LYS A 175 -16.88 10.21 18.52
N THR A 176 -17.36 9.40 17.58
CA THR A 176 -18.66 9.60 16.93
C THR A 176 -19.32 8.26 16.63
N LEU A 177 -20.59 8.30 16.19
CA LEU A 177 -21.35 7.14 15.77
C LEU A 177 -21.49 7.13 14.25
N LEU A 178 -20.98 6.09 13.61
CA LEU A 178 -21.07 5.90 12.17
C LEU A 178 -22.24 4.98 11.84
N LYS A 179 -23.30 5.52 11.25
CA LYS A 179 -24.38 4.70 10.68
C LYS A 179 -23.98 4.19 9.30
N ILE A 180 -23.80 2.88 9.17
CA ILE A 180 -23.50 2.19 7.92
C ILE A 180 -24.82 1.67 7.37
N GLU A 181 -25.21 2.19 6.21
CA GLU A 181 -26.44 1.78 5.53
C GLU A 181 -26.25 0.42 4.85
N PRO A 182 -27.34 -0.28 4.47
CA PRO A 182 -27.26 -1.42 3.57
C PRO A 182 -26.50 -1.08 2.29
N VAL A 183 -25.71 -2.03 1.80
CA VAL A 183 -24.83 -1.82 0.65
C VAL A 183 -25.67 -1.52 -0.59
N SER A 184 -25.24 -0.54 -1.35
CA SER A 184 -25.93 -0.10 -2.56
C SER A 184 -24.92 0.15 -3.69
N LYS A 185 -25.40 0.05 -4.93
CA LYS A 185 -24.57 0.28 -6.10
C LYS A 185 -23.96 1.69 -6.04
N PRO A 186 -22.62 1.82 -6.15
CA PRO A 186 -21.94 3.10 -6.14
C PRO A 186 -22.53 4.07 -7.17
N ILE A 187 -22.83 5.29 -6.72
CA ILE A 187 -23.31 6.37 -7.58
C ILE A 187 -22.13 7.28 -7.92
N TYR A 188 -21.98 7.59 -9.20
CA TYR A 188 -20.94 8.47 -9.72
C TYR A 188 -21.57 9.71 -10.35
N PRO A 189 -21.01 10.91 -10.11
CA PRO A 189 -21.41 12.11 -10.84
C PRO A 189 -20.98 12.01 -12.31
N SER A 190 -21.57 12.85 -13.16
CA SER A 190 -21.09 13.02 -14.53
C SER A 190 -19.62 13.44 -14.55
N LEU A 191 -18.84 12.86 -15.47
CA LEU A 191 -17.42 13.18 -15.62
C LEU A 191 -17.22 14.64 -15.99
N THR A 192 -16.33 15.31 -15.25
CA THR A 192 -15.87 16.66 -15.58
C THR A 192 -14.95 16.66 -16.80
N ALA A 193 -14.69 17.83 -17.39
CA ALA A 193 -13.72 17.97 -18.48
C ALA A 193 -12.31 17.48 -18.09
N SER A 194 -11.90 17.67 -16.83
CA SER A 194 -10.63 17.17 -16.32
C SER A 194 -10.61 15.64 -16.27
N GLN A 195 -11.67 15.02 -15.75
CA GLN A 195 -11.77 13.57 -15.67
C GLN A 195 -11.86 12.91 -17.04
N ASN A 196 -12.49 13.56 -18.03
CA ASN A 196 -12.46 13.08 -19.42
C ASN A 196 -11.03 13.10 -20.01
N LYS A 197 -10.19 14.07 -19.66
CA LYS A 197 -8.77 14.07 -20.05
C LYS A 197 -7.99 12.94 -19.37
N GLN A 198 -8.26 12.69 -18.08
CA GLN A 198 -7.70 11.54 -17.37
C GLN A 198 -8.12 10.24 -18.04
N LEU A 199 -9.40 10.09 -18.43
CA LEU A 199 -9.91 8.90 -19.12
C LEU A 199 -9.11 8.58 -20.39
N ASN A 200 -8.83 9.57 -21.24
CA ASN A 200 -7.99 9.39 -22.42
C ASN A 200 -6.55 8.98 -22.07
N SER A 201 -6.02 9.49 -20.95
CA SER A 201 -4.67 9.15 -20.48
C SER A 201 -4.61 7.72 -19.92
N ILE A 202 -5.67 7.28 -19.25
CA ILE A 202 -5.86 5.90 -18.80
C ILE A 202 -5.86 4.97 -20.01
N GLU A 203 -6.64 5.28 -21.05
CA GLU A 203 -6.69 4.47 -22.28
C GLU A 203 -5.30 4.28 -22.88
N LYS A 204 -4.52 5.36 -23.00
CA LYS A 204 -3.14 5.30 -23.52
C LYS A 204 -2.25 4.39 -22.68
N ILE A 205 -2.24 4.56 -21.36
CA ILE A 205 -1.42 3.73 -20.45
C ILE A 205 -1.81 2.26 -20.54
N VAL A 206 -3.11 1.96 -20.59
CA VAL A 206 -3.57 0.57 -20.72
C VAL A 206 -3.11 -0.02 -22.05
N PHE A 207 -3.16 0.73 -23.15
CA PHE A 207 -2.65 0.26 -24.44
C PHE A 207 -1.15 -0.05 -24.39
N GLU A 208 -0.35 0.80 -23.74
CA GLU A 208 1.09 0.54 -23.56
C GLU A 208 1.33 -0.73 -22.73
N SER A 209 0.51 -0.99 -21.71
CA SER A 209 0.57 -2.23 -20.91
C SER A 209 0.17 -3.49 -21.70
N LEU A 210 -0.64 -3.35 -22.75
CA LEU A 210 -1.04 -4.46 -23.61
C LEU A 210 0.11 -4.95 -24.53
N ASP A 211 1.20 -4.19 -24.66
CA ASP A 211 2.39 -4.61 -25.40
C ASP A 211 3.25 -5.63 -24.63
N ASP A 212 2.89 -5.98 -23.39
CA ASP A 212 3.53 -7.06 -22.65
C ASP A 212 3.10 -8.44 -23.19
N GLU A 213 3.87 -8.96 -24.15
CA GLU A 213 3.66 -10.28 -24.78
C GLU A 213 3.63 -11.46 -23.78
N GLN A 214 4.20 -11.29 -22.57
CA GLN A 214 4.15 -12.34 -21.55
C GLN A 214 2.77 -12.44 -20.89
N LEU A 215 2.04 -11.33 -20.84
CA LEU A 215 0.72 -11.24 -20.22
C LEU A 215 -0.40 -11.28 -21.25
N PHE A 216 -0.22 -10.64 -22.41
CA PHE A 216 -1.24 -10.46 -23.44
C PHE A 216 -0.75 -11.00 -24.78
N HIS A 217 -1.54 -11.89 -25.38
CA HIS A 217 -1.26 -12.43 -26.71
C HIS A 217 -1.90 -11.56 -27.79
N ALA A 218 -1.53 -11.77 -29.05
CA ALA A 218 -2.18 -11.10 -30.16
C ALA A 218 -3.66 -11.51 -30.19
N GLY A 219 -4.56 -10.54 -30.29
CA GLY A 219 -5.98 -10.80 -30.14
C GLY A 219 -6.81 -9.54 -29.97
N VAL A 220 -8.10 -9.74 -29.71
CA VAL A 220 -9.06 -8.65 -29.45
C VAL A 220 -9.39 -8.64 -27.96
N TYR A 221 -9.28 -7.46 -27.36
CA TYR A 221 -9.52 -7.23 -25.94
C TYR A 221 -10.60 -6.18 -25.74
N LYS A 222 -11.45 -6.38 -24.74
CA LYS A 222 -12.35 -5.35 -24.21
C LYS A 222 -11.75 -4.72 -22.97
N LEU A 223 -11.78 -3.40 -22.90
CA LEU A 223 -11.34 -2.62 -21.76
C LEU A 223 -12.56 -1.96 -21.13
N PHE A 224 -12.76 -2.21 -19.84
CA PHE A 224 -13.82 -1.59 -19.05
C PHE A 224 -13.17 -0.69 -18.00
N ILE A 225 -13.20 0.62 -18.22
CA ILE A 225 -12.60 1.59 -17.31
C ILE A 225 -13.62 1.91 -16.22
N ARG A 226 -13.34 1.55 -14.96
CA ARG A 226 -14.19 1.88 -13.81
C ARG A 226 -14.33 3.40 -13.69
N ASN A 227 -15.54 3.87 -13.42
CA ASN A 227 -15.80 5.27 -13.11
C ASN A 227 -15.09 5.68 -11.81
N PHE A 228 -14.84 6.97 -11.65
CA PHE A 228 -14.08 7.53 -10.52
C PHE A 228 -14.57 8.95 -10.19
N ARG A 229 -14.47 9.31 -8.92
CA ARG A 229 -14.85 10.62 -8.39
C ARG A 229 -13.65 11.55 -8.33
N GLY A 230 -13.91 12.83 -8.12
CA GLY A 230 -12.87 13.86 -8.15
C GLY A 230 -11.86 13.83 -7.01
N ASN A 231 -12.07 12.97 -6.01
CA ASN A 231 -11.24 12.71 -4.83
C ASN A 231 -10.78 11.24 -4.74
N ASP A 232 -10.94 10.47 -5.82
CA ASP A 232 -10.33 9.14 -5.93
C ASP A 232 -8.89 9.29 -6.42
N TYR A 233 -7.93 8.63 -5.77
CA TYR A 233 -6.52 8.64 -6.18
C TYR A 233 -6.12 7.39 -6.99
N LYS A 234 -7.05 6.48 -7.24
CA LYS A 234 -6.89 5.37 -8.18
C LYS A 234 -8.22 5.01 -8.85
N THR A 235 -8.12 4.36 -9.99
CA THR A 235 -9.20 3.63 -10.64
C THR A 235 -8.71 2.26 -11.11
N LYS A 236 -9.61 1.47 -11.68
CA LYS A 236 -9.34 0.11 -12.15
C LYS A 236 -9.81 -0.04 -13.60
N VAL A 237 -9.06 -0.77 -14.40
CA VAL A 237 -9.48 -1.17 -15.74
C VAL A 237 -9.55 -2.68 -15.80
N VAL A 238 -10.71 -3.23 -16.19
CA VAL A 238 -10.84 -4.65 -16.47
C VAL A 238 -10.50 -4.87 -17.93
N ILE A 239 -9.54 -5.74 -18.18
CA ILE A 239 -9.12 -6.18 -19.51
C ILE A 239 -9.69 -7.58 -19.69
N GLU A 240 -10.50 -7.81 -20.72
CA GLU A 240 -11.16 -9.09 -21.00
C GLU A 240 -10.81 -9.54 -22.42
N ASP A 241 -10.33 -10.77 -22.58
CA ASP A 241 -10.07 -11.35 -23.90
C ASP A 241 -11.34 -11.99 -24.51
N GLN A 242 -11.20 -12.60 -25.69
CA GLN A 242 -12.32 -13.24 -26.39
C GLN A 242 -12.80 -14.54 -25.72
N GLU A 243 -11.96 -15.16 -24.89
CA GLU A 243 -12.29 -16.37 -24.13
C GLU A 243 -12.94 -16.05 -22.78
N GLY A 244 -12.99 -14.76 -22.41
CA GLY A 244 -13.57 -14.26 -21.17
C GLY A 244 -12.58 -14.22 -20.01
N LYS A 245 -11.29 -14.47 -20.25
CA LYS A 245 -10.25 -14.32 -19.23
C LYS A 245 -10.08 -12.84 -18.93
N GLN A 246 -9.95 -12.53 -17.64
CA GLN A 246 -9.98 -11.17 -17.14
C GLN A 246 -8.73 -10.84 -16.31
N TRP A 247 -8.17 -9.66 -16.58
CA TRP A 247 -7.14 -9.02 -15.77
C TRP A 247 -7.66 -7.69 -15.23
N VAL A 248 -7.16 -7.28 -14.07
CA VAL A 248 -7.46 -5.96 -13.50
C VAL A 248 -6.17 -5.16 -13.46
N HIS A 249 -6.18 -4.03 -14.15
CA HIS A 249 -5.10 -3.06 -14.13
C HIS A 249 -5.41 -1.95 -13.13
N GLU A 250 -4.56 -1.80 -12.12
CA GLU A 250 -4.62 -0.67 -11.21
C GLU A 250 -4.04 0.58 -11.85
N ILE A 251 -4.75 1.70 -11.74
CA ILE A 251 -4.34 2.97 -12.33
C ILE A 251 -4.36 4.04 -11.25
N SER A 252 -3.26 4.75 -11.02
CA SER A 252 -3.21 5.87 -10.09
C SER A 252 -3.70 7.16 -10.75
N LEU A 253 -4.36 8.01 -9.96
CA LEU A 253 -4.91 9.29 -10.34
C LEU A 253 -4.33 10.35 -9.40
N SER A 254 -3.86 11.46 -9.95
CA SER A 254 -3.41 12.60 -9.15
C SER A 254 -4.34 13.80 -9.33
N ASP A 255 -4.32 14.69 -8.34
CA ASP A 255 -5.12 15.92 -8.33
C ASP A 255 -4.75 16.88 -9.48
N ASP A 256 -3.51 16.81 -9.98
CA ASP A 256 -3.04 17.58 -11.15
C ASP A 256 -3.46 16.96 -12.49
N GLY A 257 -4.24 15.88 -12.47
CA GLY A 257 -4.77 15.22 -13.66
C GLY A 257 -3.81 14.22 -14.31
N LYS A 258 -2.63 13.98 -13.74
CA LYS A 258 -1.75 12.89 -14.22
C LYS A 258 -2.36 11.53 -13.86
N VAL A 259 -1.93 10.55 -14.63
CA VAL A 259 -2.35 9.16 -14.52
C VAL A 259 -1.07 8.31 -14.52
N GLY A 260 -1.01 7.34 -13.61
CA GLY A 260 0.12 6.43 -13.52
C GLY A 260 -0.30 4.97 -13.68
N SER A 261 0.58 4.17 -14.27
CA SER A 261 0.41 2.72 -14.38
C SER A 261 0.71 2.07 -13.04
N GLY A 262 -0.19 1.21 -12.56
CA GLY A 262 -0.02 0.36 -11.38
C GLY A 262 0.08 -1.12 -11.75
N LYS A 263 -0.19 -1.98 -10.77
CA LYS A 263 -0.09 -3.44 -10.97
C LYS A 263 -1.18 -3.97 -11.90
N ILE A 264 -0.87 -5.07 -12.59
CA ILE A 264 -1.82 -5.90 -13.31
C ILE A 264 -1.85 -7.26 -12.63
N PHE A 265 -3.04 -7.77 -12.36
CA PHE A 265 -3.22 -9.11 -11.78
C PHE A 265 -4.38 -9.84 -12.47
N SER A 266 -4.32 -11.17 -12.48
CA SER A 266 -5.41 -11.97 -13.03
C SER A 266 -6.58 -12.02 -12.05
N SER A 267 -7.79 -11.85 -12.56
CA SER A 267 -8.99 -11.99 -11.73
C SER A 267 -9.26 -13.44 -11.31
N GLU A 268 -8.60 -14.41 -11.96
CA GLU A 268 -8.75 -15.84 -11.69
C GLU A 268 -7.95 -16.29 -10.46
N GLU A 269 -7.02 -15.46 -9.97
CA GLU A 269 -6.21 -15.74 -8.77
C GLU A 269 -7.08 -15.98 -7.52
N SER A 270 -8.29 -15.40 -7.45
CA SER A 270 -9.27 -15.75 -6.42
C SER A 270 -10.71 -15.39 -6.81
N LYS A 271 -11.67 -16.07 -6.17
CA LYS A 271 -13.11 -15.74 -6.31
C LYS A 271 -13.41 -14.28 -5.96
N GLY A 272 -12.69 -13.71 -5.00
CA GLY A 272 -12.86 -12.32 -4.59
C GLY A 272 -12.40 -11.31 -5.65
N LEU A 273 -11.36 -11.64 -6.42
CA LEU A 273 -10.88 -10.80 -7.53
C LEU A 273 -11.80 -10.93 -8.75
N SER A 274 -12.27 -12.14 -9.07
CA SER A 274 -13.28 -12.34 -10.12
C SER A 274 -14.59 -11.60 -9.83
N TYR A 275 -15.06 -11.62 -8.58
CA TYR A 275 -16.22 -10.82 -8.18
C TYR A 275 -15.98 -9.32 -8.37
N GLN A 276 -14.83 -8.80 -7.91
CA GLN A 276 -14.46 -7.39 -8.05
C GLN A 276 -14.41 -6.94 -9.51
N ALA A 277 -13.76 -7.71 -10.39
CA ALA A 277 -13.68 -7.42 -11.81
C ALA A 277 -15.08 -7.24 -12.42
N ASN A 278 -16.00 -8.17 -12.13
CA ASN A 278 -17.37 -8.08 -12.60
C ASN A 278 -18.12 -6.85 -12.07
N GLN A 279 -17.89 -6.45 -10.81
CA GLN A 279 -18.48 -5.23 -10.26
C GLN A 279 -17.89 -3.95 -10.87
N PHE A 280 -16.61 -3.92 -11.22
CA PHE A 280 -16.00 -2.79 -11.92
C PHE A 280 -16.65 -2.56 -13.28
N LYS A 281 -16.95 -3.62 -14.05
CA LYS A 281 -17.67 -3.52 -15.33
C LYS A 281 -19.06 -2.89 -15.18
N GLN A 282 -19.77 -3.17 -14.09
CA GLN A 282 -21.11 -2.61 -13.86
C GLN A 282 -21.12 -1.11 -13.56
N ASN A 283 -19.97 -0.54 -13.20
CA ASN A 283 -19.78 0.86 -12.86
C ASN A 283 -18.71 1.50 -13.77
N MET A 284 -18.66 1.09 -15.03
CA MET A 284 -17.71 1.63 -15.99
C MET A 284 -18.08 3.05 -16.44
N ALA A 285 -17.04 3.88 -16.62
CA ALA A 285 -17.11 5.17 -17.31
C ALA A 285 -17.02 5.00 -18.83
N ALA A 286 -16.28 3.98 -19.30
CA ALA A 286 -16.11 3.69 -20.71
C ALA A 286 -15.86 2.21 -20.96
N GLU A 287 -16.31 1.76 -22.13
CA GLU A 287 -15.97 0.47 -22.73
C GLU A 287 -15.24 0.72 -24.05
N LYS A 288 -14.13 0.02 -24.29
CA LYS A 288 -13.34 0.09 -25.52
C LYS A 288 -13.00 -1.30 -26.01
N THR A 289 -12.87 -1.45 -27.32
CA THR A 289 -12.35 -2.66 -27.95
C THR A 289 -11.03 -2.34 -28.62
N VAL A 290 -10.01 -3.16 -28.35
CA VAL A 290 -8.65 -2.99 -28.87
C VAL A 290 -8.24 -4.27 -29.57
N THR A 291 -7.52 -4.15 -30.67
CA THR A 291 -6.88 -5.29 -31.31
C THR A 291 -5.37 -5.14 -31.15
N ILE A 292 -4.77 -6.07 -30.42
CA ILE A 292 -3.33 -6.18 -30.30
C ILE A 292 -2.85 -7.03 -31.48
N LYS A 293 -2.05 -6.41 -32.34
CA LYS A 293 -1.29 -7.12 -33.36
C LYS A 293 0.15 -7.13 -32.89
N HIS A 294 0.57 -8.23 -32.28
CA HIS A 294 2.00 -8.45 -32.16
C HIS A 294 2.55 -8.51 -33.58
N ALA A 295 3.58 -7.72 -33.87
CA ALA A 295 4.27 -7.82 -35.14
C ALA A 295 4.59 -9.31 -35.33
N ALA A 296 4.29 -9.87 -36.50
CA ALA A 296 4.63 -11.25 -36.80
C ALA A 296 6.09 -11.43 -36.42
N LYS A 297 6.33 -12.16 -35.33
CA LYS A 297 7.66 -12.46 -34.85
C LYS A 297 8.39 -12.99 -36.08
N PRO A 298 9.48 -12.36 -36.56
CA PRO A 298 10.28 -12.98 -37.60
C PRO A 298 10.52 -14.40 -37.13
N GLU A 299 10.22 -15.37 -38.00
CA GLU A 299 10.23 -16.82 -37.72
C GLU A 299 11.15 -17.10 -36.55
N SER A 300 10.53 -17.54 -35.45
CA SER A 300 11.19 -18.07 -34.27
C SER A 300 12.59 -18.59 -34.61
N ILE A 301 13.62 -17.77 -34.37
CA ILE A 301 14.85 -18.32 -33.83
C ILE A 301 14.36 -18.94 -32.55
N GLN A 302 14.26 -20.27 -32.55
CA GLN A 302 13.81 -21.08 -31.43
C GLN A 302 14.30 -20.40 -30.16
N GLN A 303 13.34 -19.92 -29.36
CA GLN A 303 13.63 -19.57 -28.00
C GLN A 303 14.23 -20.86 -27.43
N PRO A 304 15.53 -20.88 -27.06
CA PRO A 304 16.14 -22.10 -26.60
C PRO A 304 15.29 -22.58 -25.43
N SER A 305 14.82 -23.82 -25.51
CA SER A 305 14.45 -24.61 -24.33
C SER A 305 15.36 -24.19 -23.18
N THR A 306 14.80 -23.89 -22.01
CA THR A 306 15.49 -23.54 -20.76
C THR A 306 16.98 -23.85 -20.87
N PRO A 307 17.85 -22.85 -21.12
CA PRO A 307 19.21 -23.15 -21.53
C PRO A 307 19.86 -23.92 -20.40
N SER A 308 20.37 -25.10 -20.74
CA SER A 308 21.36 -25.77 -19.91
C SER A 308 22.40 -24.73 -19.51
N LYS A 309 22.70 -24.66 -18.21
CA LYS A 309 23.74 -23.78 -17.63
C LYS A 309 24.83 -23.51 -18.65
N ILE A 310 24.91 -22.28 -19.16
CA ILE A 310 26.02 -21.89 -20.01
C ILE A 310 27.22 -21.76 -19.08
N ASP A 311 28.15 -22.72 -19.16
CA ASP A 311 29.42 -22.62 -18.46
C ASP A 311 30.11 -21.32 -18.92
N VAL A 312 30.19 -20.36 -18.01
CA VAL A 312 30.88 -19.10 -18.26
C VAL A 312 32.37 -19.39 -18.32
N ASN A 313 32.94 -19.32 -19.52
CA ASN A 313 34.39 -19.39 -19.69
C ASN A 313 35.00 -18.05 -19.25
N PHE A 314 35.65 -18.05 -18.09
CA PHE A 314 36.28 -16.87 -17.50
C PHE A 314 37.52 -16.37 -18.26
N GLY A 315 38.02 -17.13 -19.25
CA GLY A 315 39.22 -16.79 -20.01
C GLY A 315 40.49 -16.86 -19.17
N ASN A 316 41.62 -16.44 -19.75
CA ASN A 316 42.92 -16.50 -19.07
C ASN A 316 43.15 -15.33 -18.09
N LYS A 317 42.25 -14.33 -18.06
CA LYS A 317 42.35 -13.12 -17.21
C LYS A 317 40.97 -12.66 -16.69
N PRO A 318 40.38 -13.38 -15.72
CA PRO A 318 39.16 -12.94 -15.06
C PRO A 318 39.29 -11.57 -14.39
N ILE A 319 38.21 -10.79 -14.36
CA ILE A 319 38.16 -9.49 -13.69
C ILE A 319 37.54 -9.71 -12.30
N VAL A 320 38.36 -9.68 -11.25
CA VAL A 320 37.89 -9.85 -9.87
C VAL A 320 37.49 -8.50 -9.30
N TYR A 321 36.27 -8.41 -8.80
CA TYR A 321 35.76 -7.26 -8.04
C TYR A 321 35.66 -7.63 -6.56
N ARG A 322 36.10 -6.72 -5.69
CA ARG A 322 36.06 -6.87 -4.22
C ARG A 322 35.27 -5.73 -3.61
N ASN A 323 34.32 -6.07 -2.73
CA ASN A 323 33.60 -5.11 -1.92
C ASN A 323 34.00 -5.30 -0.46
N GLU A 324 34.87 -4.43 0.05
CA GLU A 324 35.40 -4.51 1.41
C GLU A 324 34.33 -4.24 2.48
N GLN A 325 33.35 -3.40 2.14
CA GLN A 325 32.28 -3.00 3.05
C GLN A 325 31.44 -4.22 3.47
N LEU A 326 30.86 -4.92 2.49
CA LEU A 326 30.05 -6.12 2.70
C LEU A 326 30.90 -7.40 2.77
N GLY A 327 32.22 -7.33 2.50
CA GLY A 327 33.15 -8.45 2.70
C GLY A 327 32.95 -9.60 1.71
N PHE A 328 32.76 -9.29 0.42
CA PHE A 328 32.63 -10.31 -0.63
C PHE A 328 33.50 -9.99 -1.84
N GLU A 329 33.76 -11.02 -2.64
CA GLU A 329 34.34 -10.90 -3.97
C GLU A 329 33.48 -11.64 -5.00
N ILE A 330 33.50 -11.15 -6.24
CA ILE A 330 32.81 -11.76 -7.38
C ILE A 330 33.66 -11.58 -8.63
N THR A 331 33.59 -12.53 -9.54
CA THR A 331 34.42 -12.55 -10.74
C THR A 331 33.59 -12.34 -12.00
N PHE A 332 34.01 -11.39 -12.83
CA PHE A 332 33.43 -11.15 -14.14
C PHE A 332 34.30 -11.80 -15.23
N PRO A 333 33.69 -12.38 -16.27
CA PRO A 333 34.43 -12.90 -17.40
C PRO A 333 35.05 -11.75 -18.21
N GLU A 334 36.22 -12.00 -18.83
CA GLU A 334 36.91 -11.00 -19.65
C GLU A 334 36.01 -10.47 -20.80
N SER A 335 35.07 -11.29 -21.28
CA SER A 335 34.09 -10.94 -22.32
C SER A 335 33.13 -9.79 -21.94
N TRP A 336 33.04 -9.45 -20.66
CA TRP A 336 32.24 -8.32 -20.14
C TRP A 336 33.01 -7.01 -20.14
N LYS A 337 34.33 -7.02 -20.39
CA LYS A 337 35.16 -5.81 -20.38
C LYS A 337 34.54 -4.71 -21.27
N ASN A 338 34.35 -3.52 -20.69
CA ASN A 338 33.74 -2.33 -21.30
C ASN A 338 32.23 -2.44 -21.63
N LYS A 339 31.53 -3.49 -21.21
CA LYS A 339 30.07 -3.66 -21.43
C LYS A 339 29.22 -3.34 -20.21
N TYR A 340 29.86 -3.08 -19.08
CA TYR A 340 29.19 -2.78 -17.83
C TYR A 340 29.89 -1.67 -17.06
N GLU A 341 29.16 -1.11 -16.12
CA GLU A 341 29.65 -0.20 -15.09
C GLU A 341 29.21 -0.72 -13.73
N ILE A 342 30.07 -0.60 -12.72
CA ILE A 342 29.72 -0.88 -11.32
C ILE A 342 29.59 0.46 -10.59
N VAL A 343 28.49 0.62 -9.86
CA VAL A 343 28.26 1.75 -8.98
C VAL A 343 28.05 1.23 -7.55
N GLU A 344 28.81 1.78 -6.60
CA GLU A 344 28.64 1.50 -5.17
C GLU A 344 27.85 2.63 -4.50
N SER A 345 27.01 2.29 -3.52
CA SER A 345 26.30 3.30 -2.75
C SER A 345 27.11 3.71 -1.53
N SER A 346 27.22 5.02 -1.29
CA SER A 346 27.89 5.57 -0.11
C SER A 346 27.16 5.29 1.22
N ASN A 347 25.89 4.84 1.18
CA ASN A 347 25.10 4.62 2.38
C ASN A 347 25.31 3.24 3.04
N GLY A 348 26.05 2.33 2.38
CA GLY A 348 26.38 1.01 2.89
C GLY A 348 25.26 -0.04 2.89
N GLU A 349 24.08 0.32 2.40
CA GLU A 349 22.97 -0.63 2.22
C GLU A 349 23.10 -1.39 0.91
N THR A 350 23.52 -0.70 -0.15
CA THR A 350 23.83 -1.30 -1.45
C THR A 350 25.33 -1.51 -1.59
N GLY A 351 25.76 -2.77 -1.72
CA GLY A 351 27.15 -3.11 -1.96
C GLY A 351 27.57 -2.69 -3.35
N MET A 352 26.85 -3.16 -4.37
CA MET A 352 27.07 -2.75 -5.76
C MET A 352 25.80 -2.86 -6.61
N THR A 353 25.69 -2.01 -7.61
CA THR A 353 24.77 -2.15 -8.74
C THR A 353 25.58 -2.25 -10.03
N VAL A 354 25.30 -3.26 -10.84
CA VAL A 354 25.95 -3.47 -12.14
C VAL A 354 24.99 -3.00 -13.23
N PHE A 355 25.42 -2.04 -14.04
CA PHE A 355 24.66 -1.52 -15.16
C PHE A 355 25.25 -1.98 -16.49
N TYR A 356 24.40 -2.28 -17.46
CA TYR A 356 24.79 -2.38 -18.86
C TYR A 356 25.16 -1.00 -19.40
N GLN A 357 26.30 -0.95 -20.09
CA GLN A 357 26.82 0.25 -20.74
C GLN A 357 26.56 0.14 -22.25
N PRO A 358 25.53 0.83 -22.79
CA PRO A 358 25.24 0.78 -24.22
C PRO A 358 26.37 1.43 -25.03
N THR A 359 26.54 0.95 -26.27
CA THR A 359 27.51 1.54 -27.21
C THR A 359 27.06 2.92 -27.66
N ASP A 360 25.74 3.11 -27.82
CA ASP A 360 25.14 4.38 -28.15
C ASP A 360 24.97 5.24 -26.89
N SER A 361 25.67 6.38 -26.85
CA SER A 361 25.59 7.35 -25.74
C SER A 361 24.22 8.03 -25.59
N GLY A 362 23.36 7.95 -26.62
CA GLY A 362 21.98 8.44 -26.55
C GLY A 362 21.05 7.54 -25.74
N LEU A 363 21.45 6.29 -25.48
CA LEU A 363 20.68 5.33 -24.71
C LEU A 363 21.02 5.40 -23.22
N LYS A 364 19.98 5.24 -22.40
CA LYS A 364 20.15 5.14 -20.94
C LYS A 364 20.77 3.80 -20.57
N LYS A 365 21.56 3.78 -19.49
CA LYS A 365 22.06 2.52 -18.90
C LYS A 365 20.89 1.72 -18.32
N ALA A 366 21.00 0.39 -18.36
CA ALA A 366 20.02 -0.52 -17.77
C ALA A 366 20.66 -1.34 -16.65
N GLU A 367 19.96 -1.59 -15.55
CA GLU A 367 20.46 -2.44 -14.47
C GLU A 367 20.58 -3.89 -14.96
N LEU A 368 21.68 -4.58 -14.63
CA LEU A 368 21.86 -6.02 -14.86
C LEU A 368 21.57 -6.80 -13.58
N PHE A 369 22.12 -6.37 -12.46
CA PHE A 369 21.83 -6.90 -11.13
C PHE A 369 22.38 -5.99 -10.02
N GLN A 370 21.90 -6.20 -8.81
CA GLN A 370 22.32 -5.50 -7.60
C GLN A 370 22.70 -6.51 -6.51
N ILE A 371 23.81 -6.26 -5.81
CA ILE A 371 24.16 -6.95 -4.56
C ILE A 371 24.05 -5.98 -3.39
N TYR A 372 23.29 -6.34 -2.37
CA TYR A 372 22.99 -5.46 -1.24
C TYR A 372 22.86 -6.24 0.08
N ASN A 373 22.76 -5.49 1.19
CA ASN A 373 22.55 -6.06 2.51
C ASN A 373 21.06 -6.38 2.71
N GLY A 374 20.73 -7.66 2.90
CA GLY A 374 19.39 -8.17 3.19
C GLY A 374 18.98 -8.14 4.67
N GLY A 375 19.78 -7.49 5.52
CA GLY A 375 19.61 -7.43 6.97
C GLY A 375 20.45 -8.46 7.72
N THR A 376 20.24 -8.57 9.03
CA THR A 376 20.91 -9.59 9.83
C THR A 376 20.43 -10.99 9.46
N GLU A 377 21.26 -12.01 9.72
CA GLU A 377 20.85 -13.40 9.51
C GLU A 377 19.59 -13.78 10.30
N VAL A 378 19.41 -13.23 11.49
CA VAL A 378 18.22 -13.46 12.32
C VAL A 378 16.96 -12.87 11.66
N GLU A 379 17.02 -11.62 11.22
CA GLU A 379 15.90 -10.96 10.53
C GLU A 379 15.54 -11.67 9.23
N TRP A 380 16.55 -12.03 8.44
CA TRP A 380 16.36 -12.78 7.20
C TRP A 380 15.66 -14.11 7.45
N ASN A 381 16.16 -14.92 8.38
CA ASN A 381 15.58 -16.23 8.69
C ASN A 381 14.16 -16.08 9.23
N ASN A 382 13.89 -15.06 10.04
CA ASN A 382 12.55 -14.77 10.53
C ASN A 382 11.60 -14.45 9.36
N TRP A 383 11.97 -13.51 8.49
CA TRP A 383 11.16 -13.15 7.33
C TRP A 383 10.96 -14.33 6.36
N TRP A 384 12.03 -15.07 6.04
CA TRP A 384 12.01 -16.20 5.13
C TRP A 384 11.09 -17.32 5.60
N ASN A 385 11.18 -17.67 6.89
CA ASN A 385 10.40 -18.76 7.49
C ASN A 385 8.93 -18.39 7.74
N HIS A 386 8.59 -17.09 7.83
CA HIS A 386 7.22 -16.61 8.02
C HIS A 386 6.59 -16.13 6.71
N GLY A 387 6.74 -16.92 5.65
CA GLY A 387 6.08 -16.71 4.36
C GLY A 387 6.89 -15.91 3.34
N GLY A 388 8.14 -15.54 3.62
CA GLY A 388 9.03 -14.93 2.62
C GLY A 388 9.32 -15.88 1.45
N LYS A 389 9.55 -17.17 1.74
CA LYS A 389 9.81 -18.22 0.74
C LYS A 389 8.67 -18.42 -0.27
N ASP A 390 7.44 -18.10 0.11
CA ASP A 390 6.23 -18.34 -0.70
C ASP A 390 5.83 -17.12 -1.56
N LYS A 391 6.57 -16.00 -1.45
CA LYS A 391 6.22 -14.71 -2.08
C LYS A 391 6.75 -14.48 -3.49
N GLY A 392 7.47 -15.44 -4.08
CA GLY A 392 8.05 -15.28 -5.43
C GLY A 392 8.92 -14.03 -5.54
N VAL A 393 9.85 -13.84 -4.62
CA VAL A 393 10.67 -12.62 -4.54
C VAL A 393 11.76 -12.59 -5.63
N PRO A 394 12.08 -11.42 -6.19
CA PRO A 394 13.08 -11.30 -7.27
C PRO A 394 14.52 -11.21 -6.73
N PHE A 395 14.82 -11.89 -5.62
CA PHE A 395 16.14 -11.85 -5.00
C PHE A 395 16.52 -13.19 -4.35
N GLU A 396 17.83 -13.44 -4.27
CA GLU A 396 18.43 -14.67 -3.73
C GLU A 396 19.47 -14.36 -2.66
N LYS A 397 19.55 -15.21 -1.62
CA LYS A 397 20.62 -15.16 -0.60
C LYS A 397 21.90 -15.75 -1.17
N LEU A 398 22.95 -14.92 -1.30
CA LEU A 398 24.27 -15.35 -1.75
C LEU A 398 25.14 -15.89 -0.60
N GLY A 399 25.01 -15.32 0.59
CA GLY A 399 25.82 -15.73 1.74
C GLY A 399 25.60 -14.90 2.99
N VAL A 400 26.43 -15.14 4.00
CA VAL A 400 26.45 -14.36 5.24
C VAL A 400 27.87 -13.84 5.46
N SER A 401 27.99 -12.52 5.62
CA SER A 401 29.26 -11.83 5.85
C SER A 401 29.10 -10.86 7.01
N LYS A 402 30.01 -10.92 7.99
CA LYS A 402 29.98 -10.04 9.17
C LYS A 402 28.60 -10.02 9.87
N GLY A 403 27.90 -11.16 9.89
CA GLY A 403 26.56 -11.31 10.49
C GLY A 403 25.40 -10.74 9.66
N GLN A 404 25.67 -10.20 8.47
CA GLN A 404 24.68 -9.66 7.53
C GLN A 404 24.47 -10.64 6.37
N VAL A 405 23.24 -10.74 5.89
CA VAL A 405 22.90 -11.54 4.71
C VAL A 405 23.20 -10.72 3.47
N VAL A 406 24.02 -11.26 2.58
CA VAL A 406 24.29 -10.66 1.27
C VAL A 406 23.33 -11.27 0.27
N VAL A 407 22.59 -10.41 -0.43
CA VAL A 407 21.57 -10.81 -1.40
C VAL A 407 21.85 -10.25 -2.77
N ILE A 408 21.43 -10.97 -3.80
CA ILE A 408 21.39 -10.49 -5.17
C ILE A 408 19.95 -10.29 -5.62
N ARG A 409 19.71 -9.23 -6.39
CA ARG A 409 18.49 -8.99 -7.13
C ARG A 409 18.80 -8.79 -8.61
N THR A 410 17.99 -9.37 -9.48
CA THR A 410 18.00 -9.10 -10.92
C THR A 410 16.79 -8.24 -11.31
N PRO A 411 16.84 -7.51 -12.43
CA PRO A 411 15.69 -6.78 -12.97
C PRO A 411 14.49 -7.70 -13.19
N THR A 412 13.30 -7.19 -12.90
CA THR A 412 12.02 -7.87 -13.19
C THR A 412 11.45 -7.47 -14.55
N GLU A 413 12.01 -6.43 -15.17
CA GLU A 413 11.52 -5.85 -16.42
C GLU A 413 12.70 -5.61 -17.39
N MET A 414 12.48 -5.83 -18.68
CA MET A 414 13.46 -5.49 -19.73
C MET A 414 13.27 -4.05 -20.18
N ILE A 415 14.35 -3.25 -20.13
CA ILE A 415 14.29 -1.80 -20.38
C ILE A 415 14.50 -1.45 -21.87
N TYR A 416 15.27 -2.25 -22.61
CA TYR A 416 15.42 -2.08 -24.07
C TYR A 416 14.35 -2.88 -24.81
N LYS A 417 13.36 -2.18 -25.39
CA LYS A 417 12.25 -2.75 -26.16
C LYS A 417 12.06 -1.93 -27.44
N GLY A 418 12.56 -2.42 -28.60
CA GLY A 418 12.33 -1.73 -29.88
C GLY A 418 13.24 -2.17 -31.03
N THR A 419 12.85 -1.81 -32.25
CA THR A 419 13.59 -2.12 -33.50
C THR A 419 14.82 -1.25 -33.73
N GLU A 420 14.82 0.00 -33.24
CA GLU A 420 15.99 0.90 -33.34
C GLU A 420 17.10 0.54 -32.33
N GLU A 421 16.75 -0.23 -31.29
CA GLU A 421 17.66 -0.65 -30.21
C GLU A 421 18.02 -2.15 -30.29
N GLU A 422 17.64 -2.85 -31.37
CA GLU A 422 17.67 -4.31 -31.44
C GLU A 422 19.05 -4.91 -31.11
N LYS A 423 20.13 -4.25 -31.56
CA LYS A 423 21.50 -4.68 -31.28
C LYS A 423 21.85 -4.55 -29.79
N GLU A 424 21.45 -3.46 -29.16
CA GLU A 424 21.71 -3.17 -27.75
C GLU A 424 20.84 -4.05 -26.85
N ALA A 425 19.57 -4.26 -27.22
CA ALA A 425 18.67 -5.20 -26.57
C ALA A 425 19.23 -6.64 -26.60
N LYS A 426 19.73 -7.10 -27.76
CA LYS A 426 20.39 -8.41 -27.88
C LYS A 426 21.62 -8.52 -26.99
N ALA A 427 22.48 -7.50 -26.96
CA ALA A 427 23.67 -7.49 -26.13
C ALA A 427 23.31 -7.51 -24.63
N TYR A 428 22.33 -6.71 -24.22
CA TYR A 428 21.82 -6.68 -22.85
C TYR A 428 21.27 -8.06 -22.41
N VAL A 429 20.40 -8.68 -23.22
CA VAL A 429 19.85 -10.02 -22.93
C VAL A 429 20.94 -11.09 -22.85
N GLN A 430 21.97 -11.02 -23.71
CA GLN A 430 23.12 -11.94 -23.63
C GLN A 430 23.88 -11.84 -22.31
N LEU A 431 24.00 -10.64 -21.72
CA LEU A 431 24.62 -10.46 -20.41
C LEU A 431 23.72 -10.98 -19.30
N LEU A 432 22.41 -10.75 -19.36
CA LEU A 432 21.46 -11.29 -18.38
C LEU A 432 21.59 -12.82 -18.26
N HIS A 433 21.74 -13.53 -19.39
CA HIS A 433 21.92 -14.99 -19.40
C HIS A 433 23.24 -15.49 -18.80
N GLN A 434 24.20 -14.60 -18.54
CA GLN A 434 25.50 -14.96 -17.95
C GLN A 434 25.59 -14.66 -16.46
N ILE A 435 24.56 -14.00 -15.89
CA ILE A 435 24.55 -13.60 -14.47
C ILE A 435 24.70 -14.82 -13.56
N ASP A 436 24.00 -15.93 -13.81
CA ASP A 436 24.08 -17.14 -12.99
C ASP A 436 25.50 -17.72 -12.90
N GLY A 437 26.29 -17.62 -13.96
CA GLY A 437 27.68 -18.06 -13.94
C GLY A 437 28.58 -17.10 -13.16
N ILE A 438 28.31 -15.80 -13.23
CA ILE A 438 29.00 -14.77 -12.44
C ILE A 438 28.68 -14.92 -10.95
N THR A 439 27.40 -15.10 -10.60
CA THR A 439 26.97 -15.31 -9.20
C THR A 439 27.53 -16.59 -8.62
N GLY A 440 27.72 -17.64 -9.43
CA GLY A 440 28.43 -18.84 -9.04
C GLY A 440 29.89 -18.63 -8.58
N THR A 441 30.50 -17.48 -8.89
CA THR A 441 31.85 -17.12 -8.42
C THR A 441 31.86 -16.30 -7.14
N PHE A 442 30.68 -15.95 -6.62
CA PHE A 442 30.56 -15.21 -5.38
C PHE A 442 31.26 -15.95 -4.24
N SER A 443 32.09 -15.23 -3.48
CA SER A 443 32.66 -15.76 -2.25
C SER A 443 32.80 -14.69 -1.17
N ILE A 444 32.68 -15.13 0.08
CA ILE A 444 32.91 -14.27 1.25
C ILE A 444 34.40 -14.16 1.49
N ILE A 445 34.89 -12.93 1.65
CA ILE A 445 36.28 -12.66 1.99
C ILE A 445 36.51 -13.16 3.41
N LYS A 446 37.39 -14.16 3.56
CA LYS A 446 37.82 -14.64 4.88
C LYS A 446 38.85 -13.66 5.44
N ASN A 447 38.52 -13.02 6.55
CA ASN A 447 39.47 -12.24 7.34
C ASN A 447 40.49 -13.14 8.04
#